data_AF-A0A242KAS3-F1
#
_entry.id   AF-A0A242KAS3-F1
#
_cell.length_a   1.000
_cell.length_b   1.000
_cell.length_c   1.000
_cell.angle_alpha   90.00
_cell.angle_beta   90.00
_cell.angle_gamma   90.00
#
_symmetry.space_group_name_H-M   'P 1'
#
loop_
_entity.id
_entity.type
_entity.pdbx_description
1 polymer ?
#
loop_
_entity_poly.entity_id
_entity_poly.type
_entity_poly.pdbx_seq_one_letter_code
_entity_poly.pdbx_strand_id
1 'polypeptide(L)'
;LWVEYLDQATALNGARKDEVLGKAELNNQITSIIFEELASKGIASHFIRKLSNNEQLVAQVKIIPLEVVVRNFAAGSFSKRLAVEEGKKLKSPVLEFYYKDDALDDPFINDDHVKLLGIAEEEEIAAIKTAAYAVNAALIELFDEIGIRLIDFKIEFGRAADGSILLADEISPDTCRLWDKETNDHLDKDVYRRGIGDIVPVYQEVFSRLKNK
;
A
#
# COMPACT_ATOMS: atom_id res chain seq x y z
N LEU A 1 -6.44 -12.34 13.72
CA LEU A 1 -7.66 -11.56 13.52
C LEU A 1 -8.35 -12.01 12.25
N TRP A 2 -9.67 -11.95 12.22
CA TRP A 2 -10.48 -12.06 11.00
C TRP A 2 -10.61 -10.65 10.42
N VAL A 3 -10.21 -10.48 9.16
CA VAL A 3 -10.32 -9.21 8.44
C VAL A 3 -11.33 -9.39 7.31
N GLU A 4 -12.31 -8.49 7.24
CA GLU A 4 -13.31 -8.42 6.18
C GLU A 4 -13.11 -7.12 5.41
N TYR A 5 -12.94 -7.22 4.09
CA TYR A 5 -12.87 -6.08 3.19
C TYR A 5 -14.28 -5.59 2.86
N LEU A 6 -14.44 -4.27 2.75
CA LEU A 6 -15.71 -3.62 2.49
C LEU A 6 -15.76 -3.00 1.09
N ASP A 7 -16.95 -3.00 0.49
CA ASP A 7 -17.26 -2.35 -0.78
C ASP A 7 -17.38 -0.82 -0.60
N GLN A 8 -16.50 -0.22 0.19
CA GLN A 8 -16.47 1.21 0.46
C GLN A 8 -15.21 1.83 -0.15
N ALA A 9 -15.42 2.84 -1.00
CA ALA A 9 -14.35 3.67 -1.54
C ALA A 9 -14.35 5.04 -0.83
N THR A 10 -13.23 5.38 -0.21
CA THR A 10 -13.02 6.66 0.47
C THR A 10 -12.01 7.54 -0.28
N ALA A 11 -12.27 8.84 -0.36
CA ALA A 11 -11.32 9.83 -0.87
C ALA A 11 -11.43 11.13 -0.07
N LEU A 12 -10.43 12.01 -0.23
CA LEU A 12 -10.36 13.31 0.46
C LEU A 12 -10.48 13.14 2.00
N ASN A 13 -9.69 12.22 2.55
CA ASN A 13 -9.61 11.94 4.00
C ASN A 13 -10.99 11.67 4.61
N GLY A 14 -11.77 10.84 3.91
CA GLY A 14 -13.09 10.40 4.34
C GLY A 14 -14.24 11.36 4.03
N ALA A 15 -13.99 12.54 3.45
CA ALA A 15 -15.03 13.48 3.06
C ALA A 15 -15.93 12.95 1.92
N ARG A 16 -15.39 12.04 1.09
CA ARG A 16 -16.15 11.31 0.07
C ARG A 16 -16.17 9.82 0.41
N LYS A 17 -17.36 9.23 0.48
CA LYS A 17 -17.60 7.81 0.73
C LYS A 17 -18.67 7.31 -0.22
N ASP A 18 -18.28 6.42 -1.13
CA ASP A 18 -19.19 5.80 -2.09
C ASP A 18 -19.15 4.28 -1.91
N GLU A 19 -20.30 3.62 -2.08
CA GLU A 19 -20.38 2.16 -2.16
C GLU A 19 -20.01 1.71 -3.57
N VAL A 20 -19.05 0.78 -3.67
CA VAL A 20 -18.52 0.28 -4.94
C VAL A 20 -18.49 -1.24 -4.89
N LEU A 21 -19.58 -1.85 -5.37
CA LEU A 21 -19.79 -3.29 -5.33
C LEU A 21 -18.67 -4.07 -6.04
N GLY A 22 -18.13 -5.09 -5.37
CA GLY A 22 -17.06 -5.95 -5.89
C GLY A 22 -15.64 -5.46 -5.62
N LYS A 23 -15.46 -4.24 -5.09
CA LYS A 23 -14.15 -3.73 -4.66
C LYS A 23 -13.56 -4.59 -3.54
N ALA A 24 -14.38 -4.99 -2.57
CA ALA A 24 -13.97 -5.78 -1.41
C ALA A 24 -13.33 -7.10 -1.83
N GLU A 25 -14.02 -7.82 -2.72
CA GLU A 25 -13.55 -9.09 -3.26
C GLU A 25 -12.23 -8.92 -4.00
N LEU A 26 -12.12 -7.91 -4.86
CA LEU A 26 -10.91 -7.67 -5.65
C LEU A 26 -9.72 -7.29 -4.76
N ASN A 27 -9.90 -6.38 -3.81
CA ASN A 27 -8.83 -5.99 -2.88
C ASN A 27 -8.34 -7.18 -2.06
N ASN A 28 -9.24 -7.94 -1.43
CA ASN A 28 -8.85 -9.11 -0.63
C ASN A 28 -8.08 -10.14 -1.45
N GLN A 29 -8.54 -10.43 -2.68
CA GLN A 29 -7.88 -11.42 -3.53
C GLN A 29 -6.53 -10.94 -4.04
N ILE A 30 -6.42 -9.67 -4.47
CA ILE A 30 -5.14 -9.08 -4.89
C ILE A 30 -4.16 -9.05 -3.71
N THR A 31 -4.59 -8.59 -2.54
CA THR A 31 -3.77 -8.56 -1.33
C THR A 31 -3.31 -9.94 -0.92
N SER A 32 -4.18 -10.95 -0.98
CA SER A 32 -3.81 -12.33 -0.69
C SER A 32 -2.70 -12.84 -1.62
N ILE A 33 -2.84 -12.64 -2.94
CA ILE A 33 -1.82 -13.04 -3.94
C ILE A 33 -0.49 -12.33 -3.66
N ILE A 34 -0.53 -11.02 -3.40
CA ILE A 34 0.68 -10.23 -3.14
C ILE A 34 1.37 -10.71 -1.86
N PHE A 35 0.64 -10.96 -0.77
CA PHE A 35 1.25 -11.47 0.46
C PHE A 35 1.87 -12.87 0.29
N GLU A 36 1.24 -13.74 -0.51
CA GLU A 36 1.80 -15.06 -0.84
C GLU A 36 3.11 -14.93 -1.65
N GLU A 37 3.16 -14.01 -2.62
CA GLU A 37 4.37 -13.70 -3.37
C GLU A 37 5.47 -13.13 -2.46
N LEU A 38 5.15 -12.18 -1.58
CA LEU A 38 6.09 -11.60 -0.64
C LEU A 38 6.65 -12.67 0.33
N ALA A 39 5.80 -13.58 0.80
CA ALA A 39 6.21 -14.69 1.65
C ALA A 39 7.19 -15.63 0.93
N SER A 40 6.97 -15.91 -0.37
CA SER A 40 7.90 -16.71 -1.19
C SER A 40 9.30 -16.08 -1.31
N LYS A 41 9.39 -14.75 -1.16
CA LYS A 41 10.63 -13.97 -1.15
C LYS A 41 11.21 -13.75 0.26
N GLY A 42 10.63 -14.39 1.28
CA GLY A 42 11.09 -14.32 2.67
C GLY A 42 10.68 -13.05 3.41
N ILE A 43 9.72 -12.27 2.88
CA ILE A 43 9.20 -11.08 3.55
C ILE A 43 8.10 -11.49 4.52
N ALA A 44 8.37 -11.33 5.81
CA ALA A 44 7.42 -11.66 6.87
C ALA A 44 6.24 -10.67 6.91
N SER A 45 5.03 -11.19 7.08
CA SER A 45 3.81 -10.40 7.19
C SER A 45 2.83 -11.01 8.18
N HIS A 46 1.77 -10.26 8.48
CA HIS A 46 0.66 -10.77 9.28
C HIS A 46 -0.24 -11.75 8.51
N PHE A 47 -0.10 -11.90 7.20
CA PHE A 47 -1.03 -12.70 6.39
C PHE A 47 -0.85 -14.19 6.70
N ILE A 48 -1.93 -14.89 7.04
CA ILE A 48 -1.91 -16.34 7.29
C ILE A 48 -2.51 -17.08 6.10
N ARG A 49 -3.73 -16.73 5.71
CA ARG A 49 -4.43 -17.32 4.55
C ARG A 49 -5.70 -16.55 4.22
N LYS A 50 -6.13 -16.65 2.96
CA LYS A 50 -7.48 -16.25 2.54
C LYS A 50 -8.55 -17.16 3.15
N LEU A 51 -9.69 -16.59 3.55
CA LEU A 51 -10.84 -17.32 4.10
C LEU A 51 -11.98 -17.42 3.07
N SER A 52 -12.28 -16.33 2.38
CA SER A 52 -13.34 -16.23 1.38
C SER A 52 -12.95 -15.21 0.30
N ASN A 53 -13.90 -14.78 -0.52
CA ASN A 53 -13.66 -13.78 -1.56
C ASN A 53 -13.28 -12.41 -0.99
N ASN A 54 -13.85 -11.99 0.14
CA ASN A 54 -13.60 -10.69 0.77
C ASN A 54 -13.01 -10.79 2.20
N GLU A 55 -12.64 -11.99 2.65
CA GLU A 55 -12.12 -12.19 4.01
C GLU A 55 -10.78 -12.92 4.04
N GLN A 56 -9.94 -12.54 5.01
CA GLN A 56 -8.65 -13.16 5.27
C GLN A 56 -8.40 -13.36 6.78
N LEU A 57 -7.58 -14.36 7.09
CA LEU A 57 -7.06 -14.60 8.43
C LEU A 57 -5.65 -14.02 8.53
N VAL A 58 -5.41 -13.22 9.56
CA VAL A 58 -4.11 -12.58 9.81
C VAL A 58 -3.63 -12.82 11.24
N ALA A 59 -2.33 -12.76 11.47
CA ALA A 59 -1.74 -12.68 12.80
C ALA A 59 -2.13 -11.35 13.45
N GLN A 60 -2.42 -11.39 14.75
CA GLN A 60 -2.67 -10.16 15.49
C GLN A 60 -1.33 -9.45 15.74
N VAL A 61 -1.30 -8.15 15.43
CA VAL A 61 -0.16 -7.27 15.69
C VAL A 61 -0.65 -5.98 16.33
N LYS A 62 0.21 -5.33 17.12
CA LYS A 62 -0.02 -3.96 17.57
C LYS A 62 0.50 -3.02 16.49
N ILE A 63 -0.41 -2.41 15.72
CA ILE A 63 -0.06 -1.47 14.64
C ILE A 63 0.82 -0.35 15.20
N ILE A 64 1.92 -0.10 14.49
CA ILE A 64 2.77 1.07 14.69
C ILE A 64 2.04 2.22 13.97
N PRO A 65 1.75 3.36 14.62
CA PRO A 65 0.92 4.44 14.05
C PRO A 65 1.69 5.24 12.98
N LEU A 66 2.17 4.56 11.94
CA LEU A 66 2.91 5.09 10.81
C LEU A 66 2.33 4.51 9.53
N GLU A 67 1.95 5.39 8.62
CA GLU A 67 1.84 5.02 7.22
C GLU A 67 3.23 5.16 6.58
N VAL A 68 3.76 4.05 6.08
CA VAL A 68 5.07 4.01 5.43
C VAL A 68 4.87 4.04 3.93
N VAL A 69 5.22 5.17 3.31
CA VAL A 69 5.02 5.41 1.88
C VAL A 69 6.35 5.31 1.16
N VAL A 70 6.44 4.46 0.14
CA VAL A 70 7.63 4.34 -0.72
C VAL A 70 7.27 4.77 -2.14
N ARG A 71 8.09 5.64 -2.71
CA ARG A 71 7.87 6.24 -4.03
C ARG A 71 9.01 5.93 -4.98
N ASN A 72 8.67 5.42 -6.17
CA ASN A 72 9.61 5.17 -7.26
C ASN A 72 9.53 6.26 -8.35
N PHE A 73 8.35 6.87 -8.47
CA PHE A 73 8.06 7.98 -9.37
C PHE A 73 7.40 9.11 -8.56
N ALA A 74 7.54 10.35 -9.01
CA ALA A 74 6.83 11.47 -8.42
C ALA A 74 5.34 11.39 -8.80
N ALA A 75 4.44 11.43 -7.82
CA ALA A 75 2.99 11.50 -8.03
C ALA A 75 2.29 12.09 -6.80
N GLY A 76 1.00 12.42 -6.94
CA GLY A 76 0.12 12.79 -5.83
C GLY A 76 0.67 13.92 -4.93
N SER A 77 0.60 13.73 -3.60
CA SER A 77 1.02 14.72 -2.62
C SER A 77 2.50 15.09 -2.71
N PHE A 78 3.36 14.16 -3.15
CA PHE A 78 4.79 14.41 -3.35
C PHE A 78 5.03 15.42 -4.46
N SER A 79 4.43 15.19 -5.63
CA SER A 79 4.53 16.11 -6.77
C SER A 79 4.03 17.51 -6.42
N LYS A 80 2.89 17.60 -5.72
CA LYS A 80 2.33 18.88 -5.26
C LYS A 80 3.23 19.59 -4.24
N ARG A 81 3.73 18.87 -3.23
CA ARG A 81 4.51 19.46 -2.13
C ARG A 81 5.89 19.94 -2.59
N LEU A 82 6.54 19.22 -3.49
CA LEU A 82 7.92 19.49 -3.91
C LEU A 82 8.05 20.13 -5.30
N ALA A 83 6.92 20.44 -5.96
CA ALA A 83 6.88 20.96 -7.33
C ALA A 83 7.67 20.07 -8.33
N VAL A 84 7.54 18.75 -8.17
CA VAL A 84 8.14 17.76 -9.07
C VAL A 84 7.05 17.23 -10.01
N GLU A 85 7.31 17.28 -11.31
CA GLU A 85 6.39 16.79 -12.34
C GLU A 85 5.95 15.33 -12.07
N GLU A 86 4.62 15.09 -12.14
CA GLU A 86 4.04 13.75 -11.98
C GLU A 86 4.53 12.81 -13.09
N GLY A 87 4.83 11.56 -12.73
CA GLY A 87 5.41 10.56 -13.62
C GLY A 87 6.93 10.64 -13.76
N LYS A 88 7.59 11.64 -13.16
CA LYS A 88 9.06 11.70 -13.16
C LYS A 88 9.66 10.54 -12.36
N LYS A 89 10.47 9.71 -13.02
CA LYS A 89 11.24 8.64 -12.35
C LYS A 89 12.25 9.25 -11.36
N LEU A 90 12.23 8.77 -10.13
CA LEU A 90 13.17 9.20 -9.10
C LEU A 90 14.52 8.48 -9.28
N LYS A 91 15.60 9.14 -8.89
CA LYS A 91 16.97 8.58 -8.99
C LYS A 91 17.16 7.36 -8.07
N SER A 92 16.44 7.35 -6.96
CA SER A 92 16.34 6.28 -5.99
C SER A 92 14.94 6.32 -5.39
N PRO A 93 14.42 5.19 -4.87
CA PRO A 93 13.18 5.19 -4.11
C PRO A 93 13.25 6.18 -2.94
N VAL A 94 12.14 6.86 -2.67
CA VAL A 94 12.00 7.79 -1.53
C VAL A 94 11.01 7.19 -0.55
N LEU A 95 11.43 7.05 0.71
CA LEU A 95 10.56 6.61 1.80
C LEU A 95 10.15 7.81 2.65
N GLU A 96 8.86 7.89 2.95
CA GLU A 96 8.23 8.92 3.76
C GLU A 96 7.39 8.28 4.86
N PHE A 97 7.38 8.90 6.03
CA PHE A 97 6.46 8.54 7.11
C PHE A 97 5.34 9.57 7.19
N TYR A 98 4.12 9.07 7.41
CA TYR A 98 2.97 9.88 7.79
C TYR A 98 2.44 9.36 9.13
N TYR A 99 2.18 10.26 10.06
CA TYR A 99 1.66 9.90 11.38
C TYR A 99 0.22 9.46 11.22
N LYS A 100 -0.11 8.21 11.55
CA LYS A 100 -1.47 7.68 11.39
C LYS A 100 -2.39 8.26 12.47
N ASP A 101 -3.06 9.35 12.14
CA ASP A 101 -4.02 10.07 13.00
C ASP A 101 -4.99 10.86 12.11
N ASP A 102 -6.16 10.27 11.87
CA ASP A 102 -7.24 10.85 11.05
C ASP A 102 -7.65 12.26 11.52
N ALA A 103 -7.50 12.58 12.82
CA ALA A 103 -7.86 13.90 13.35
C ALA A 103 -6.83 14.99 12.96
N LEU A 104 -5.62 14.58 12.58
CA LEU A 104 -4.53 15.46 12.16
C LEU A 104 -4.29 15.43 10.65
N ASP A 105 -5.14 14.73 9.90
CA ASP A 105 -5.01 14.57 8.44
C ASP A 105 -3.72 13.85 8.03
N ASP A 106 -3.33 12.85 8.82
CA ASP A 106 -2.15 12.00 8.63
C ASP A 106 -0.89 12.79 8.25
N PRO A 107 -0.34 13.65 9.13
CA PRO A 107 0.69 14.59 8.74
C PRO A 107 2.01 13.89 8.38
N PHE A 108 2.72 14.42 7.38
CA PHE A 108 4.09 13.99 7.08
C PHE A 108 5.01 14.22 8.30
N ILE A 109 5.81 13.22 8.62
CA ILE A 109 6.79 13.26 9.70
C ILE A 109 8.14 12.69 9.25
N ASN A 110 9.22 13.11 9.91
CA ASN A 110 10.55 12.57 9.73
C ASN A 110 10.94 11.68 10.93
N ASP A 111 12.11 11.06 10.89
CA ASP A 111 12.62 10.19 11.95
C ASP A 111 12.68 10.88 13.32
N ASP A 112 13.01 12.17 13.38
CA ASP A 112 13.08 12.93 14.63
C ASP A 112 11.70 13.12 15.25
N HIS A 113 10.68 13.37 14.43
CA HIS A 113 9.29 13.41 14.88
C HIS A 113 8.82 12.02 15.36
N VAL A 114 9.19 10.93 14.66
CA VAL A 114 8.85 9.56 15.09
C VAL A 114 9.41 9.27 16.48
N LYS A 115 10.67 9.62 16.74
CA LYS A 115 11.32 9.48 18.05
C LYS A 115 10.69 10.41 19.09
N LEU A 116 10.47 11.69 18.76
CA LEU A 116 9.86 12.69 19.65
C LEU A 116 8.48 12.25 20.15
N LEU A 117 7.68 11.64 19.28
CA LEU A 117 6.34 11.14 19.59
C LEU A 117 6.37 9.78 20.32
N GLY A 118 7.55 9.17 20.53
CA GLY A 118 7.68 7.85 21.16
C GLY A 118 7.07 6.72 20.34
N ILE A 119 7.00 6.87 19.01
CA ILE A 119 6.35 5.91 18.12
C ILE A 119 7.25 4.69 17.89
N ALA A 120 8.54 4.92 17.65
CA ALA A 120 9.57 3.90 17.42
C ALA A 120 10.96 4.48 17.74
N GLU A 121 11.87 3.62 18.21
CA GLU A 121 13.28 3.95 18.45
C GLU A 121 14.11 3.85 17.16
N GLU A 122 15.35 4.34 17.19
CA GLU A 122 16.21 4.44 16.00
C GLU A 122 16.42 3.09 15.28
N GLU A 123 16.68 2.03 16.03
CA GLU A 123 16.86 0.69 15.46
C GLU A 123 15.60 0.16 14.80
N GLU A 124 14.43 0.44 15.39
CA GLU A 124 13.14 0.02 14.86
C GLU A 124 12.76 0.83 13.61
N ILE A 125 13.04 2.13 13.59
CA ILE A 125 12.89 2.96 12.39
C ILE A 125 13.76 2.41 11.26
N ALA A 126 15.02 2.06 11.54
CA ALA A 126 15.92 1.47 10.54
C ALA A 126 15.41 0.11 10.02
N ALA A 127 14.85 -0.74 10.91
CA ALA A 127 14.25 -2.01 10.55
C ALA A 127 13.02 -1.84 9.65
N ILE A 128 12.11 -0.91 9.98
CA ILE A 128 10.93 -0.56 9.18
C ILE A 128 11.35 -0.09 7.78
N LYS A 129 12.34 0.81 7.68
CA LYS A 129 12.84 1.29 6.39
C LYS A 129 13.42 0.17 5.55
N THR A 130 14.23 -0.69 6.17
CA THR A 130 14.83 -1.85 5.50
C THR A 130 13.76 -2.79 4.95
N ALA A 131 12.75 -3.11 5.76
CA ALA A 131 11.62 -3.95 5.36
C ALA A 131 10.81 -3.30 4.23
N ALA A 132 10.51 -2.00 4.33
CA ALA A 132 9.76 -1.27 3.31
C ALA A 132 10.49 -1.22 1.95
N TYR A 133 11.82 -1.08 1.94
CA TYR A 133 12.60 -1.17 0.71
C TYR A 133 12.66 -2.59 0.14
N ALA A 134 12.69 -3.63 0.98
CA ALA A 134 12.60 -5.02 0.54
C ALA A 134 11.23 -5.31 -0.12
N VAL A 135 10.14 -4.83 0.50
CA VAL A 135 8.79 -4.86 -0.09
C VAL A 135 8.77 -4.13 -1.44
N ASN A 136 9.34 -2.93 -1.51
CA ASN A 136 9.40 -2.17 -2.75
C ASN A 136 10.11 -2.95 -3.88
N ALA A 137 11.27 -3.53 -3.60
CA ALA A 137 12.00 -4.32 -4.59
C ALA A 137 11.16 -5.51 -5.10
N ALA A 138 10.52 -6.24 -4.17
CA ALA A 138 9.68 -7.38 -4.50
C ALA A 138 8.43 -6.99 -5.31
N LEU A 139 7.77 -5.87 -4.97
CA LEU A 139 6.59 -5.37 -5.67
C LEU A 139 6.95 -4.79 -7.04
N ILE A 140 8.09 -4.10 -7.18
CA ILE A 140 8.57 -3.64 -8.50
C ILE A 140 8.70 -4.84 -9.42
N GLU A 141 9.39 -5.90 -8.99
CA GLU A 141 9.55 -7.11 -9.80
C GLU A 141 8.20 -7.73 -10.17
N LEU A 142 7.31 -7.92 -9.19
CA LEU A 142 5.99 -8.51 -9.40
C LEU A 142 5.16 -7.72 -10.42
N PHE A 143 5.06 -6.40 -10.25
CA PHE A 143 4.26 -5.56 -11.13
C PHE A 143 4.91 -5.40 -12.52
N ASP A 144 6.24 -5.33 -12.59
CA ASP A 144 6.97 -5.20 -13.85
C ASP A 144 6.74 -6.38 -14.78
N GLU A 145 6.68 -7.59 -14.23
CA GLU A 145 6.42 -8.87 -14.92
C GLU A 145 5.03 -8.91 -15.56
N ILE A 146 4.05 -8.27 -14.94
CA ILE A 146 2.66 -8.23 -15.43
C ILE A 146 2.33 -6.93 -16.17
N GLY A 147 3.34 -6.20 -16.65
CA GLY A 147 3.13 -5.01 -17.48
C GLY A 147 2.63 -3.79 -16.70
N ILE A 148 2.82 -3.74 -15.39
CA ILE A 148 2.40 -2.63 -14.51
C ILE A 148 3.63 -1.93 -13.92
N ARG A 149 3.58 -0.61 -13.84
CA ARG A 149 4.58 0.22 -13.18
C ARG A 149 4.09 0.59 -11.78
N LEU A 150 4.86 0.19 -10.77
CA LEU A 150 4.64 0.61 -9.39
C LEU A 150 5.16 2.04 -9.18
N ILE A 151 4.25 3.00 -9.12
CA ILE A 151 4.56 4.44 -8.97
C ILE A 151 4.94 4.74 -7.54
N ASP A 152 4.07 4.40 -6.61
CA ASP A 152 4.29 4.44 -5.16
C ASP A 152 3.31 3.49 -4.46
N PHE A 153 3.52 3.25 -3.17
CA PHE A 153 2.58 2.52 -2.34
C PHE A 153 2.70 2.93 -0.87
N LYS A 154 1.66 2.61 -0.11
CA LYS A 154 1.57 2.76 1.34
C LYS A 154 1.42 1.39 1.99
N ILE A 155 2.19 1.15 3.03
CA ILE A 155 2.08 -0.05 3.89
C ILE A 155 2.11 0.36 5.36
N GLU A 156 1.62 -0.53 6.22
CA GLU A 156 1.70 -0.40 7.67
C GLU A 156 2.47 -1.58 8.26
N PHE A 157 3.09 -1.35 9.41
CA PHE A 157 3.78 -2.39 10.16
C PHE A 157 3.17 -2.54 11.54
N GLY A 158 3.24 -3.74 12.10
CA GLY A 158 2.80 -4.01 13.46
C GLY A 158 3.80 -4.85 14.23
N ARG A 159 3.82 -4.64 15.55
CA ARG A 159 4.60 -5.44 16.48
C ARG A 159 3.83 -6.71 16.84
N ALA A 160 4.41 -7.86 16.59
CA ALA A 160 3.91 -9.15 17.04
C ALA A 160 4.18 -9.34 18.55
N ALA A 161 3.60 -10.39 19.13
CA ALA A 161 3.73 -10.68 20.55
C ALA A 161 5.17 -10.99 21.01
N ASP A 162 6.01 -11.48 20.09
CA ASP A 162 7.43 -11.76 20.32
C ASP A 162 8.33 -10.53 20.09
N GLY A 163 7.74 -9.38 19.75
CA GLY A 163 8.46 -8.14 19.46
C GLY A 163 8.94 -8.02 18.01
N SER A 164 8.72 -9.02 17.16
CA SER A 164 9.05 -8.91 15.73
C SER A 164 8.14 -7.90 15.02
N ILE A 165 8.69 -7.25 13.98
CA ILE A 165 7.96 -6.31 13.13
C ILE A 165 7.48 -7.06 11.92
N LEU A 166 6.16 -7.08 11.71
CA LEU A 166 5.52 -7.71 10.56
C LEU A 166 4.87 -6.65 9.68
N LEU A 167 5.01 -6.84 8.37
CA LEU A 167 4.18 -6.13 7.39
C LEU A 167 2.71 -6.46 7.66
N ALA A 168 1.84 -5.45 7.70
CA ALA A 168 0.44 -5.58 8.04
C ALA A 168 -0.45 -4.84 7.03
N ASP A 169 -1.72 -4.64 7.41
CA ASP A 169 -2.76 -3.97 6.62
C ASP A 169 -3.01 -4.64 5.25
N GLU A 170 -3.09 -3.87 4.16
CA GLU A 170 -3.36 -4.37 2.82
C GLU A 170 -2.36 -3.85 1.78
N ILE A 171 -2.12 -4.63 0.73
CA ILE A 171 -1.45 -4.19 -0.49
C ILE A 171 -2.40 -4.43 -1.65
N SER A 172 -2.96 -3.36 -2.18
CA SER A 172 -4.02 -3.42 -3.19
C SER A 172 -3.96 -2.18 -4.09
N PRO A 173 -4.77 -2.10 -5.16
CA PRO A 173 -4.91 -0.87 -5.92
C PRO A 173 -5.50 0.32 -5.12
N ASP A 174 -5.98 0.10 -3.89
CA ASP A 174 -6.38 1.16 -2.95
C ASP A 174 -5.15 1.82 -2.28
N THR A 175 -4.10 1.04 -2.01
CA THR A 175 -2.88 1.46 -1.30
C THR A 175 -1.63 1.60 -2.20
N CYS A 176 -1.71 1.17 -3.46
CA CYS A 176 -0.66 1.34 -4.47
C CYS A 176 -1.13 2.30 -5.58
N ARG A 177 -0.23 3.13 -6.11
CA ARG A 177 -0.39 3.73 -7.43
C ARG A 177 0.26 2.84 -8.48
N LEU A 178 -0.55 2.40 -9.44
CA LEU A 178 -0.22 1.39 -10.43
C LEU A 178 -0.56 1.97 -11.79
N TRP A 179 0.42 2.12 -12.68
CA TRP A 179 0.17 2.59 -14.04
C TRP A 179 0.48 1.50 -15.05
N ASP A 180 -0.35 1.37 -16.08
CA ASP A 180 -0.03 0.50 -17.20
C ASP A 180 1.31 0.94 -17.85
N LYS A 181 2.20 -0.01 -18.16
CA LYS A 181 3.53 0.32 -18.70
C LYS A 181 3.48 0.88 -20.12
N GLU A 182 2.49 0.49 -20.92
CA GLU A 182 2.37 0.89 -22.32
C GLU A 182 1.59 2.20 -22.45
N THR A 183 0.46 2.32 -21.77
CA THR A 183 -0.46 3.46 -21.94
C THR A 183 -0.27 4.56 -20.90
N ASN A 184 0.34 4.24 -19.75
CA ASN A 184 0.31 5.06 -18.52
C ASN A 184 -1.10 5.27 -17.95
N ASP A 185 -2.08 4.44 -18.31
CA ASP A 185 -3.40 4.49 -17.69
C ASP A 185 -3.30 4.13 -16.20
N HIS A 186 -4.14 4.78 -15.39
CA HIS A 186 -4.23 4.50 -13.97
C HIS A 186 -4.94 3.18 -13.73
N LEU A 187 -4.26 2.28 -13.00
CA LEU A 187 -4.76 0.96 -12.59
C LEU A 187 -5.08 0.92 -11.09
N ASP A 188 -5.42 2.06 -10.51
CA ASP A 188 -5.52 2.27 -9.06
C ASP A 188 -6.63 3.23 -8.63
N LYS A 189 -6.75 3.47 -7.33
CA LYS A 189 -7.78 4.33 -6.72
C LYS A 189 -7.77 5.77 -7.24
N ASP A 190 -6.71 6.26 -7.88
CA ASP A 190 -6.71 7.56 -8.54
C ASP A 190 -7.79 7.66 -9.63
N VAL A 191 -8.24 6.54 -10.22
CA VAL A 191 -9.40 6.51 -11.13
C VAL A 191 -10.64 7.09 -10.45
N TYR A 192 -10.92 6.67 -9.22
CA TYR A 192 -12.01 7.20 -8.39
C TYR A 192 -11.72 8.62 -7.89
N ARG A 193 -10.49 8.89 -7.39
CA ARG A 193 -10.13 10.21 -6.85
C ARG A 193 -10.24 11.31 -7.90
N ARG A 194 -9.89 11.02 -9.16
CA ARG A 194 -9.90 11.96 -10.29
C ARG A 194 -11.22 11.95 -11.07
N GLY A 195 -12.11 10.98 -10.80
CA GLY A 195 -13.38 10.85 -11.51
C GLY A 195 -13.21 10.53 -13.00
N ILE A 196 -12.20 9.72 -13.33
CA ILE A 196 -11.82 9.42 -14.72
C ILE A 196 -12.32 8.05 -15.21
N GLY A 197 -13.06 7.31 -14.38
CA GLY A 197 -13.66 6.02 -14.74
C GLY A 197 -14.16 5.24 -13.53
N ASP A 198 -14.54 3.98 -13.79
CA ASP A 198 -14.99 3.04 -12.77
C ASP A 198 -13.80 2.21 -12.24
N ILE A 199 -13.67 2.07 -10.92
CA ILE A 199 -12.54 1.34 -10.32
C ILE A 199 -12.66 -0.18 -10.42
N VAL A 200 -13.87 -0.74 -10.51
CA VAL A 200 -14.05 -2.20 -10.50
C VAL A 200 -13.44 -2.86 -11.75
N PRO A 201 -13.71 -2.39 -12.99
CA PRO A 201 -13.03 -2.93 -14.18
C PRO A 201 -11.51 -2.81 -14.10
N VAL A 202 -11.04 -1.70 -13.52
CA VAL A 202 -9.62 -1.43 -13.35
C VAL A 202 -8.97 -2.40 -12.36
N TYR A 203 -9.62 -2.69 -11.23
CA TYR A 203 -9.10 -3.62 -10.23
C TYR A 203 -9.21 -5.06 -10.73
N GLN A 204 -10.26 -5.38 -11.49
CA GLN A 204 -10.41 -6.65 -12.18
C GLN A 204 -9.27 -6.90 -13.18
N GLU A 205 -8.82 -5.86 -13.89
CA GLU A 205 -7.66 -5.96 -14.77
C GLU A 205 -6.39 -6.31 -13.99
N VAL A 206 -6.09 -5.58 -12.91
CA VAL A 206 -4.93 -5.89 -12.03
C VAL A 206 -4.99 -7.33 -11.51
N PHE A 207 -6.16 -7.74 -11.01
CA PHE A 207 -6.38 -9.10 -10.52
C PHE A 207 -6.16 -10.16 -11.61
N SER A 208 -6.68 -9.92 -12.82
CA SER A 208 -6.56 -10.85 -13.95
C SER A 208 -5.11 -11.00 -14.39
N ARG A 209 -4.34 -9.91 -14.42
CA ARG A 209 -2.90 -9.94 -14.73
C ARG A 209 -2.11 -10.71 -13.67
N LEU A 210 -2.37 -10.48 -12.39
CA LEU A 210 -1.74 -11.23 -11.29
C LEU A 210 -2.05 -12.73 -11.33
N LYS A 211 -3.29 -13.11 -11.67
CA LYS A 211 -3.70 -14.52 -11.76
C LYS A 211 -3.11 -15.29 -12.94
N ASN A 212 -2.73 -14.58 -14.00
CA ASN A 212 -2.25 -15.17 -15.25
C ASN A 212 -0.71 -15.07 -15.40
N LYS A 213 -0.01 -14.54 -14.39
CA LYS A 213 1.44 -14.60 -14.24
C LYS A 213 1.90 -16.05 -14.14
#